data_AF-A0A072V453-F1
#
_entry.id   AF-A0A072V453-F1
#
_cell.length_a   1.000
_cell.length_b   1.000
_cell.length_c   1.000
_cell.angle_alpha   90.00
_cell.angle_beta   90.00
_cell.angle_gamma   90.00
#
_symmetry.space_group_name_H-M   'P 1'
#
loop_
_entity.id
_entity.type
_entity.pdbx_description
1 polymer ?
#
loop_
_entity_poly.entity_id
_entity_poly.type
_entity_poly.pdbx_seq_one_letter_code
_entity_poly.pdbx_strand_id
1 'polypeptide(L)'
;MDLSAVKTALESKSYDKIADICDNLMLQVAADGVAFHDEWPYSVHLLAHFYVHDINSARFLWKTIPSSIKESNPEVNAVWKIGQQLWLRNYGGVHEAVRGFEWSPELQCFISAFSELYTKEIFQLLVSAYSTISVEDAALFLGMSDDGATSCK
;
A
#
# COMPACT_ATOMS: atom_id res chain seq x y z
N MET A 1 -7.74 -2.84 -22.57
CA MET A 1 -6.53 -2.11 -22.14
C MET A 1 -5.42 -3.07 -21.84
N ASP A 2 -4.21 -2.77 -22.29
CA ASP A 2 -3.03 -3.58 -22.03
C ASP A 2 -2.54 -3.38 -20.58
N LEU A 3 -3.24 -4.02 -19.64
CA LEU A 3 -2.80 -4.20 -18.25
C LEU A 3 -1.65 -5.22 -18.13
N SER A 4 -1.15 -5.72 -19.25
CA SER A 4 -0.02 -6.65 -19.35
C SER A 4 1.23 -6.07 -18.71
N ALA A 5 1.50 -4.77 -18.87
CA ALA A 5 2.64 -4.10 -18.22
C ALA A 5 2.55 -4.13 -16.68
N VAL A 6 1.35 -3.94 -16.13
CA VAL A 6 1.12 -4.00 -14.67
C VAL A 6 1.24 -5.43 -14.17
N LYS A 7 0.69 -6.41 -14.90
CA LYS A 7 0.82 -7.84 -14.57
C LYS A 7 2.26 -8.32 -14.63
N THR A 8 3.00 -7.97 -15.68
CA THR A 8 4.43 -8.30 -15.80
C THR A 8 5.25 -7.63 -14.71
N ALA A 9 4.94 -6.39 -14.32
CA ALA A 9 5.63 -5.72 -13.22
C ALA A 9 5.31 -6.35 -11.85
N LEU A 10 4.07 -6.82 -11.66
CA LEU A 10 3.65 -7.59 -10.48
C LEU A 10 4.37 -8.94 -10.40
N GLU A 11 4.48 -9.65 -11.53
CA GLU A 11 5.25 -10.91 -11.66
C GLU A 11 6.75 -10.69 -11.43
N SER A 12 7.27 -9.54 -11.85
CA SER A 12 8.69 -9.17 -11.70
C SER A 12 9.05 -8.65 -10.32
N LYS A 13 8.08 -8.47 -9.41
CA LYS A 13 8.24 -7.86 -8.06
C LYS A 13 8.94 -6.48 -8.07
N SER A 14 8.91 -5.78 -9.20
CA SER A 14 9.55 -4.46 -9.35
C SER A 14 8.54 -3.37 -8.97
N TYR A 15 8.13 -3.35 -7.71
CA TYR A 15 7.03 -2.55 -7.20
C TYR A 15 7.26 -1.03 -7.31
N ASP A 16 8.52 -0.58 -7.27
CA ASP A 16 8.89 0.84 -7.42
C ASP A 16 8.47 1.44 -8.77
N LYS A 17 8.49 0.62 -9.83
CA LYS A 17 8.18 1.06 -11.20
C LYS A 17 6.69 0.97 -11.52
N ILE A 18 5.91 0.30 -10.69
CA ILE A 18 4.47 0.07 -10.94
C ILE A 18 3.71 1.41 -10.86
N ALA A 19 4.10 2.30 -9.94
CA ALA A 19 3.49 3.62 -9.82
C ALA A 19 3.70 4.43 -11.10
N ASP A 20 4.95 4.58 -11.55
CA ASP A 20 5.30 5.31 -12.77
C ASP A 20 4.62 4.73 -14.02
N ILE A 21 4.60 3.40 -14.16
CA ILE A 21 3.95 2.73 -15.30
C ILE A 21 2.45 3.01 -15.28
N CYS A 22 1.81 2.94 -14.11
CA CYS A 22 0.38 3.20 -14.00
C CYS A 22 0.04 4.68 -14.24
N ASP A 23 0.87 5.62 -13.76
CA ASP A 23 0.68 7.06 -13.99
C ASP A 23 0.83 7.40 -15.47
N ASN A 24 1.86 6.87 -16.15
CA ASN A 24 2.04 7.04 -17.58
C ASN A 24 0.87 6.47 -18.39
N LEU A 25 0.38 5.30 -18.00
CA LEU A 25 -0.75 4.65 -18.67
C LEU A 25 -2.05 5.42 -18.41
N MET A 26 -2.23 6.02 -17.23
CA MET A 26 -3.35 6.93 -16.94
C MET A 26 -3.28 8.21 -17.78
N LEU A 27 -2.09 8.79 -17.96
CA LEU A 27 -1.90 9.97 -18.81
C LEU A 27 -2.20 9.69 -20.30
N GLN A 28 -1.77 8.54 -20.80
CA GLN A 28 -2.06 8.12 -22.19
C GLN A 28 -3.56 7.94 -22.41
N VAL A 29 -4.25 7.30 -21.47
CA VAL A 29 -5.70 7.07 -21.55
C VAL A 29 -6.48 8.38 -21.46
N ALA A 30 -6.03 9.32 -20.62
CA ALA A 30 -6.61 10.65 -20.55
C ALA A 30 -6.42 11.44 -21.86
N ALA A 31 -5.29 11.26 -22.53
CA ALA A 31 -5.01 11.86 -23.84
C ALA A 31 -5.90 11.27 -24.96
N ASP A 32 -6.23 9.98 -24.90
CA ASP A 32 -7.10 9.30 -25.86
C ASP A 32 -8.61 9.61 -25.64
N GLY A 33 -8.98 10.29 -24.55
CA GLY A 33 -10.35 10.74 -24.28
C GLY A 33 -11.33 9.61 -23.95
N VAL A 34 -10.84 8.41 -23.63
CA VAL A 34 -11.67 7.26 -23.27
C VAL A 34 -12.06 7.35 -21.80
N ALA A 35 -13.36 7.31 -21.50
CA ALA A 35 -13.89 7.29 -20.14
C ALA A 35 -13.62 5.93 -19.48
N PHE A 36 -12.39 5.72 -19.01
CA PHE A 36 -11.91 4.43 -18.51
C PHE A 36 -12.16 4.19 -17.02
N HIS A 37 -13.18 4.83 -16.46
CA HIS A 37 -13.28 4.85 -15.01
C HIS A 37 -13.61 3.47 -14.40
N ASP A 38 -14.32 2.56 -15.06
CA ASP A 38 -14.81 1.33 -14.41
C ASP A 38 -13.85 0.12 -14.41
N GLU A 39 -12.92 0.01 -15.36
CA GLU A 39 -12.09 -1.21 -15.53
C GLU A 39 -10.63 -1.07 -15.03
N TRP A 40 -10.29 0.05 -14.37
CA TRP A 40 -8.92 0.28 -13.89
C TRP A 40 -8.65 -0.44 -12.56
N PRO A 41 -7.48 -1.10 -12.39
CA PRO A 41 -7.10 -1.73 -11.13
C PRO A 41 -6.67 -0.69 -10.08
N TYR A 42 -7.64 0.08 -9.56
CA TYR A 42 -7.40 1.14 -8.59
C TYR A 42 -6.72 0.64 -7.30
N SER A 43 -7.01 -0.59 -6.86
CA SER A 43 -6.40 -1.20 -5.68
C SER A 43 -4.88 -1.31 -5.82
N VAL A 44 -4.42 -1.81 -6.98
CA VAL A 44 -2.98 -1.97 -7.28
C VAL A 44 -2.32 -0.60 -7.43
N HIS A 45 -3.01 0.33 -8.09
CA HIS A 45 -2.47 1.67 -8.32
C HIS A 45 -2.27 2.46 -7.02
N LEU A 46 -3.24 2.42 -6.10
CA LEU A 46 -3.12 3.05 -4.79
C LEU A 46 -2.03 2.41 -3.94
N LEU A 47 -1.92 1.08 -3.94
CA LEU A 47 -0.83 0.39 -3.23
C LEU A 47 0.54 0.73 -3.79
N ALA A 48 0.66 0.89 -5.11
CA ALA A 48 1.92 1.31 -5.74
C ALA A 48 2.34 2.70 -5.27
N HIS A 49 1.39 3.65 -5.17
CA HIS A 49 1.67 4.97 -4.62
C HIS A 49 2.07 4.93 -3.14
N PHE A 50 1.49 4.04 -2.35
CA PHE A 50 1.93 3.84 -0.95
C PHE A 50 3.33 3.22 -0.86
N TYR A 51 3.69 2.33 -1.78
CA TYR A 51 5.04 1.74 -1.86
C TYR A 51 6.11 2.78 -2.17
N VAL A 52 5.82 3.76 -3.03
CA VAL A 52 6.73 4.86 -3.40
C VAL A 52 6.73 6.01 -2.37
N HIS A 53 6.01 5.86 -1.26
CA HIS A 53 5.79 6.90 -0.25
C HIS A 53 5.09 8.17 -0.77
N ASP A 54 4.44 8.10 -1.94
CA ASP A 54 3.69 9.22 -2.50
C ASP A 54 2.22 9.20 -2.06
N ILE A 55 2.02 9.55 -0.79
CA ILE A 55 0.69 9.60 -0.17
C ILE A 55 -0.16 10.74 -0.77
N ASN A 56 0.48 11.76 -1.33
CA ASN A 56 -0.23 12.89 -1.94
C ASN A 56 -0.86 12.48 -3.27
N SER A 57 -0.11 11.79 -4.12
CA SER A 57 -0.62 11.25 -5.39
C SER A 57 -1.75 10.24 -5.16
N ALA A 58 -1.61 9.35 -4.16
CA ALA A 58 -2.70 8.46 -3.74
C ALA A 58 -3.98 9.21 -3.35
N ARG A 59 -3.86 10.36 -2.66
CA ARG A 59 -5.01 11.19 -2.27
C ARG A 59 -5.67 11.87 -3.47
N PHE A 60 -4.88 12.36 -4.42
CA PHE A 60 -5.43 12.93 -5.65
C PHE A 60 -6.21 11.89 -6.44
N LEU A 61 -5.64 10.69 -6.57
CA LEU A 61 -6.33 9.55 -7.18
C LEU A 61 -7.63 9.22 -6.48
N TRP A 62 -7.63 9.13 -5.14
CA TRP A 62 -8.85 8.88 -4.37
C TRP A 62 -9.96 9.91 -4.63
N LYS A 63 -9.60 11.17 -4.84
CA LYS A 63 -10.56 12.23 -5.16
C LYS A 63 -11.14 12.09 -6.57
N THR A 64 -10.34 11.60 -7.52
CA THR A 64 -10.72 11.38 -8.92
C THR A 64 -11.58 10.14 -9.11
N ILE A 65 -11.48 9.14 -8.22
CA ILE A 65 -12.28 7.91 -8.31
C ILE A 65 -13.78 8.21 -8.09
N PRO A 66 -14.67 7.82 -9.04
CA PRO A 66 -16.13 7.92 -8.89
C PRO A 66 -16.67 7.16 -7.67
N SER A 67 -17.74 7.67 -7.08
CA SER A 67 -18.41 7.03 -5.93
C SER A 67 -18.91 5.62 -6.24
N SER A 68 -19.33 5.35 -7.49
CA SER A 68 -19.79 4.02 -7.91
C SER A 68 -18.73 2.93 -7.69
N ILE A 69 -17.46 3.22 -7.99
CA ILE A 69 -16.35 2.26 -7.81
C ILE A 69 -15.98 2.10 -6.34
N LYS A 70 -16.16 3.15 -5.52
CA LYS A 70 -15.94 3.09 -4.07
C LYS A 70 -16.94 2.18 -3.36
N GLU A 71 -18.17 2.10 -3.89
CA GLU A 71 -19.21 1.22 -3.38
C GLU A 71 -19.11 -0.20 -3.97
N SER A 72 -18.74 -0.32 -5.25
CA SER A 72 -18.62 -1.63 -5.91
C SER A 72 -17.38 -2.42 -5.48
N ASN A 73 -16.26 -1.78 -5.16
CA ASN A 73 -15.00 -2.45 -4.85
C ASN A 73 -14.56 -2.20 -3.40
N PRO A 74 -14.88 -3.12 -2.46
CA PRO A 74 -14.47 -2.98 -1.06
C PRO A 74 -12.94 -3.04 -0.89
N GLU A 75 -12.22 -3.67 -1.83
CA GLU A 75 -10.75 -3.71 -1.84
C GLU A 75 -10.13 -2.31 -1.91
N VAL A 76 -10.68 -1.43 -2.77
CA VAL A 76 -10.19 -0.06 -2.96
C VAL A 76 -10.34 0.75 -1.67
N ASN A 77 -11.45 0.56 -0.96
CA ASN A 77 -11.71 1.19 0.33
C ASN A 77 -10.77 0.64 1.42
N ALA A 78 -10.48 -0.67 1.42
CA ALA A 78 -9.51 -1.27 2.33
C ALA A 78 -8.10 -0.71 2.10
N VAL A 79 -7.65 -0.60 0.85
CA VAL A 79 -6.36 0.02 0.49
C VAL A 79 -6.31 1.47 0.98
N TRP A 80 -7.40 2.22 0.81
CA TRP A 80 -7.47 3.60 1.29
C TRP A 80 -7.42 3.70 2.82
N LYS A 81 -8.05 2.77 3.55
CA LYS A 81 -7.92 2.69 5.03
C LYS A 81 -6.47 2.51 5.45
N ILE A 82 -5.69 1.67 4.76
CA ILE A 82 -4.25 1.54 5.01
C ILE A 82 -3.56 2.90 4.81
N GLY A 83 -3.85 3.58 3.70
CA GLY A 83 -3.35 4.93 3.43
C GLY A 83 -3.71 5.97 4.50
N GLN A 84 -4.91 5.91 5.07
CA GLN A 84 -5.34 6.77 6.17
C GLN A 84 -4.53 6.51 7.45
N GLN A 85 -4.29 5.25 7.80
CA GLN A 85 -3.46 4.90 8.95
C GLN A 85 -1.99 5.32 8.72
N LEU A 86 -1.50 5.18 7.49
CA LEU A 86 -0.16 5.65 7.09
C LEU A 86 -0.04 7.18 7.25
N TRP A 87 -1.07 7.93 6.82
CA TRP A 87 -1.13 9.39 6.97
C TRP A 87 -1.14 9.83 8.43
N LEU A 88 -1.92 9.13 9.28
CA LEU A 88 -1.97 9.38 10.71
C LEU A 88 -0.72 8.89 11.45
N ARG A 89 0.21 8.22 10.76
CA ARG A 89 1.38 7.53 11.35
C ARG A 89 0.98 6.57 12.46
N ASN A 90 -0.17 5.92 12.30
CA ASN A 90 -0.65 4.92 13.23
C ASN A 90 -0.10 3.54 12.83
N TYR A 91 1.10 3.22 13.31
CA TYR A 91 1.84 2.01 12.94
C TYR A 91 1.07 0.72 13.28
N GLY A 92 0.48 0.63 14.48
CA GLY A 92 -0.37 -0.51 14.86
C GLY A 92 -1.61 -0.62 13.99
N GLY A 93 -2.24 0.52 13.66
CA GLY A 93 -3.40 0.58 12.79
C GLY A 93 -3.14 0.15 11.35
N VAL A 94 -1.93 0.36 10.82
CA VAL A 94 -1.54 -0.13 9.48
C VAL A 94 -1.53 -1.65 9.45
N HIS A 95 -0.88 -2.29 10.43
CA HIS A 95 -0.83 -3.76 10.49
C HIS A 95 -2.20 -4.39 10.76
N GLU A 96 -3.05 -3.74 11.56
CA GLU A 96 -4.43 -4.19 11.78
C GLU A 96 -5.28 -4.04 10.52
N ALA A 97 -5.17 -2.91 9.81
CA ALA A 97 -5.90 -2.69 8.56
C ALA A 97 -5.48 -3.67 7.45
N VAL A 98 -4.19 -4.03 7.40
CA VAL A 98 -3.65 -5.04 6.48
C VAL A 98 -4.20 -6.44 6.80
N ARG A 99 -4.26 -6.82 8.08
CA ARG A 99 -4.78 -8.14 8.52
C ARG A 99 -6.30 -8.25 8.47
N GLY A 100 -7.01 -7.14 8.59
CA GLY A 100 -8.48 -7.10 8.70
C GLY A 100 -9.24 -7.30 7.39
N PHE A 101 -8.55 -7.47 6.25
CA PHE A 101 -9.19 -7.60 4.94
C PHE A 101 -8.66 -8.83 4.18
N GLU A 102 -9.56 -9.61 3.58
CA GLU A 102 -9.20 -10.75 2.72
C GLU A 102 -8.88 -10.24 1.32
N TRP A 103 -7.60 -10.11 1.02
CA TRP A 103 -7.10 -9.61 -0.27
C TRP A 103 -7.12 -10.69 -1.34
N SER A 104 -7.36 -10.29 -2.59
CA SER A 104 -7.07 -11.13 -3.75
C SER A 104 -5.60 -11.60 -3.74
N PRO A 105 -5.27 -12.81 -4.23
CA PRO A 105 -3.94 -13.41 -4.10
C PRO A 105 -2.82 -12.57 -4.74
N GLU A 106 -3.14 -11.84 -5.82
CA GLU A 106 -2.26 -10.88 -6.48
C GLU A 106 -1.90 -9.70 -5.57
N LEU A 107 -2.90 -9.16 -4.85
CA LEU A 107 -2.74 -8.07 -3.88
C LEU A 107 -2.08 -8.54 -2.60
N GLN A 108 -2.35 -9.77 -2.16
CA GLN A 108 -1.76 -10.33 -0.95
C GLN A 108 -0.23 -10.42 -1.05
N CYS A 109 0.29 -10.85 -2.21
CA CYS A 109 1.73 -10.84 -2.46
C CYS A 109 2.31 -9.43 -2.37
N PHE A 110 1.59 -8.44 -2.91
CA PHE A 110 2.03 -7.06 -2.92
C PHE A 110 2.01 -6.43 -1.52
N ILE A 111 0.96 -6.70 -0.75
CA ILE A 111 0.79 -6.21 0.62
C ILE A 111 1.79 -6.84 1.57
N SER A 112 2.13 -8.12 1.37
CA SER A 112 3.22 -8.76 2.12
C SER A 112 4.55 -8.05 1.87
N ALA A 113 4.88 -7.77 0.61
CA ALA A 113 6.10 -7.04 0.25
C ALA A 113 6.11 -5.60 0.80
N PHE A 114 4.95 -4.92 0.78
CA PHE A 114 4.79 -3.60 1.40
C PHE A 114 4.99 -3.67 2.92
N SER A 115 4.39 -4.66 3.60
CA SER A 115 4.54 -4.82 5.05
C SER A 115 6.00 -5.07 5.43
N GLU A 116 6.73 -5.90 4.69
CA GLU A 116 8.15 -6.15 4.94
C GLU A 116 9.00 -4.88 4.79
N LEU A 117 8.77 -4.10 3.73
CA LEU A 117 9.47 -2.83 3.52
C LEU A 117 9.13 -1.84 4.64
N TYR A 118 7.86 -1.70 4.97
CA TYR A 118 7.38 -0.79 6.02
C TYR A 118 7.97 -1.14 7.39
N THR A 119 7.96 -2.41 7.78
CA THR A 119 8.59 -2.86 9.02
C THR A 119 10.10 -2.57 9.03
N LYS A 120 10.79 -2.74 7.90
CA LYS A 120 12.22 -2.45 7.78
C LYS A 120 12.53 -0.97 7.96
N GLU A 121 11.74 -0.08 7.35
CA GLU A 121 11.92 1.36 7.50
C GLU A 121 11.63 1.83 8.92
N ILE A 122 10.57 1.33 9.54
CA ILE A 122 10.23 1.60 10.93
C ILE A 122 11.37 1.13 11.84
N PHE A 123 11.90 -0.07 11.60
CA PHE A 123 13.03 -0.58 12.37
C PHE A 123 14.25 0.35 12.25
N GLN A 124 14.59 0.82 11.04
CA GLN A 124 15.66 1.81 10.85
C GLN A 124 15.39 3.12 11.58
N LEU A 125 14.14 3.60 11.55
CA LEU A 125 13.73 4.81 12.25
C LEU A 125 13.90 4.64 13.77
N LEU A 126 13.44 3.53 14.35
CA LEU A 126 13.59 3.23 15.77
C LEU A 126 15.07 3.21 16.19
N VAL A 127 15.91 2.48 15.44
CA VAL A 127 17.35 2.37 15.72
C VAL A 127 18.04 3.74 15.68
N SER A 128 17.62 4.62 14.77
CA SER A 128 18.20 5.96 14.64
C SER A 128 17.70 6.96 15.70
N ALA A 129 16.45 6.84 16.15
CA ALA A 129 15.78 7.83 16.98
C ALA A 129 15.84 7.51 18.49
N TYR A 130 15.93 6.24 18.86
CA TYR A 130 15.87 5.80 20.25
C TYR A 130 17.14 5.05 20.67
N SER A 131 17.83 5.55 21.69
CA SER A 131 18.92 4.83 22.35
C SER A 131 18.42 3.72 23.28
N THR A 132 17.18 3.84 23.78
CA THR A 132 16.50 2.84 24.61
C THR A 132 15.01 2.95 24.34
N ILE A 133 14.35 1.81 24.08
CA ILE A 133 12.90 1.70 23.84
C ILE A 133 12.37 0.49 24.60
N SER A 134 11.11 0.54 25.05
CA SER A 134 10.46 -0.62 25.66
C SER A 134 10.17 -1.70 24.61
N VAL A 135 10.12 -2.96 25.04
CA VAL A 135 9.81 -4.10 24.15
C VAL A 135 8.36 -4.02 23.66
N GLU A 136 7.46 -3.51 24.50
CA GLU A 136 6.03 -3.32 24.20
C GLU A 136 5.83 -2.29 23.08
N ASP A 137 6.52 -1.14 23.18
CA ASP A 137 6.45 -0.09 22.15
C ASP A 137 7.07 -0.58 20.84
N ALA A 138 8.22 -1.26 20.90
CA ALA A 138 8.86 -1.83 19.72
C ALA A 138 7.98 -2.88 19.03
N ALA A 139 7.30 -3.75 19.80
CA ALA A 139 6.36 -4.74 19.28
C ALA A 139 5.17 -4.06 18.58
N LEU A 140 4.63 -2.99 19.17
CA LEU A 140 3.54 -2.20 18.60
C LEU A 140 3.94 -1.53 17.28
N PHE A 141 5.15 -0.96 17.21
CA PHE A 141 5.67 -0.34 15.99
C PHE A 141 5.95 -1.34 14.86
N LEU A 142 6.43 -2.54 15.20
CA LEU A 142 6.76 -3.58 14.23
C LEU A 142 5.55 -4.47 13.88
N GLY A 143 4.42 -4.28 14.55
CA GLY A 143 3.20 -5.07 14.34
C GLY A 143 3.32 -6.52 14.79
N MET A 144 4.33 -6.84 15.62
CA MET A 144 4.62 -8.16 16.16
C MET A 144 3.82 -8.37 17.45
N SER A 145 3.26 -9.57 17.66
CA SER A 145 2.73 -9.95 18.97
C SER A 145 3.88 -10.15 19.96
N ASP A 146 3.65 -9.90 21.25
CA ASP A 146 4.67 -9.86 22.34
C ASP A 146 5.66 -11.04 22.35
N ASP A 147 5.26 -12.22 21.86
CA ASP A 147 6.07 -13.45 21.80
C ASP A 147 7.23 -13.36 20.79
N GLY A 148 7.06 -12.60 19.70
CA GLY A 148 8.09 -12.40 18.66
C GLY A 148 9.15 -11.37 19.03
N ALA A 149 8.83 -10.44 19.94
CA ALA A 149 9.73 -9.36 20.33
C ALA A 149 10.80 -9.80 21.35
N THR A 150 10.53 -10.87 22.12
CA THR A 150 11.46 -11.43 23.12
C THR A 150 12.37 -12.53 22.57
N SER A 151 12.14 -12.97 21.33
CA SER A 151 12.88 -14.03 20.65
C SER A 151 13.96 -13.50 19.69
N CYS A 152 14.57 -12.35 19.98
CA CYS A 152 15.92 -12.04 19.47
C CYS A 152 16.93 -12.71 20.41
N LYS A 153 17.33 -13.95 20.10
CA LYS A 153 18.43 -14.65 20.77
C LYS A 153 19.62 -14.76 19.83
#